data_AF-A0A524CZP5-F1
#
_entry.id   AF-A0A524CZP5-F1
#
_cell.length_a   1.000
_cell.length_b   1.000
_cell.length_c   1.000
_cell.angle_alpha   90.00
_cell.angle_beta   90.00
_cell.angle_gamma   90.00
#
_symmetry.space_group_name_H-M   'P 1'
#
loop_
_entity.id
_entity.type
_entity.pdbx_description
1 polymer ?
#
loop_
_entity_poly.entity_id
_entity_poly.type
_entity_poly.pdbx_seq_one_letter_code
_entity_poly.pdbx_strand_id
1 'polypeptide(L)'
;MPTANLMVNSDRMMKQVPYCELWLEMRSVERAFRVALLVPQGMEIPEDFSRSDIQNELPEKELYFSEWFPGIAAAKDAMNGAASFYNDRSVQFLFFREIRPMTQSERV
;
A
#
# COMPACT_ATOMS: atom_id res chain seq x y z
N MET A 1 -44.01 28.35 19.39
CA MET A 1 -44.03 27.05 18.67
C MET A 1 -43.53 27.27 17.25
N PRO A 2 -42.68 26.40 16.66
CA PRO A 2 -41.48 25.79 17.22
C PRO A 2 -40.21 26.18 16.41
N THR A 3 -39.09 26.02 17.10
CA THR A 3 -37.69 26.11 16.68
C THR A 3 -37.34 25.01 15.68
N ALA A 4 -36.77 25.35 14.52
CA ALA A 4 -36.14 24.37 13.64
C ALA A 4 -34.62 24.48 13.78
N ASN A 5 -34.07 23.65 14.69
CA ASN A 5 -32.65 23.34 14.71
C ASN A 5 -32.26 22.74 13.35
N LEU A 6 -31.37 23.40 12.63
CA LEU A 6 -30.57 22.73 11.61
C LEU A 6 -29.63 21.76 12.33
N MET A 7 -30.09 20.54 12.55
CA MET A 7 -29.20 19.38 12.64
C MET A 7 -28.66 19.14 11.23
N VAL A 8 -27.55 19.79 10.91
CA VAL A 8 -26.68 19.31 9.84
C VAL A 8 -26.10 18.00 10.33
N ASN A 9 -26.68 16.90 9.85
CA ASN A 9 -26.18 15.54 10.03
C ASN A 9 -24.70 15.48 9.62
N SER A 10 -23.83 15.70 10.60
CA SER A 10 -22.38 15.62 10.47
C SER A 10 -21.89 14.18 10.66
N ASP A 11 -22.64 13.21 10.10
CA ASP A 11 -22.49 11.79 10.42
C ASP A 11 -22.22 10.92 9.18
N ARG A 12 -21.37 11.43 8.29
CA ARG A 12 -20.67 10.58 7.32
C ARG A 12 -19.35 11.20 6.89
N MET A 13 -18.49 11.52 7.86
CA MET A 13 -17.07 11.24 7.59
C MET A 13 -17.03 9.73 7.34
N MET A 14 -16.95 9.33 6.07
CA MET A 14 -16.56 7.98 5.73
C MET A 14 -15.18 7.81 6.36
N LYS A 15 -15.12 7.31 7.60
CA LYS A 15 -13.88 6.74 8.13
C LYS A 15 -13.54 5.67 7.11
N GLN A 16 -12.59 5.96 6.22
CA GLN A 16 -12.07 4.96 5.32
C GLN A 16 -11.66 3.81 6.22
N VAL A 17 -12.25 2.64 5.99
CA VAL A 17 -11.84 1.42 6.70
C VAL A 17 -10.34 1.31 6.44
N PRO A 18 -9.49 1.18 7.47
CA PRO A 18 -8.05 1.09 7.24
C PRO A 18 -7.76 -0.12 6.35
N TYR A 19 -7.17 0.13 5.18
CA TYR A 19 -6.80 -0.89 4.21
C TYR A 19 -5.32 -0.74 3.84
N CYS A 20 -4.69 -1.88 3.58
CA CYS A 20 -3.36 -1.94 3.00
C CYS A 20 -3.45 -1.82 1.48
N GLU A 21 -2.43 -1.28 0.84
CA GLU A 21 -2.33 -1.25 -0.62
C GLU A 21 -1.08 -2.01 -1.05
N LEU A 22 -1.23 -2.89 -2.04
CA LEU A 22 -0.15 -3.67 -2.60
C LEU A 22 -0.03 -3.36 -4.10
N TRP A 23 1.17 -3.03 -4.57
CA TRP A 23 1.46 -2.85 -5.99
C TRP A 23 2.82 -3.41 -6.41
N LEU A 24 3.00 -3.57 -7.72
CA LEU A 24 4.27 -3.97 -8.33
C LEU A 24 4.98 -2.76 -8.94
N GLU A 25 6.25 -2.63 -8.63
CA GLU A 25 7.14 -1.66 -9.27
C GLU A 25 8.12 -2.36 -10.20
N MET A 26 8.48 -1.72 -11.31
CA MET A 26 9.44 -2.25 -12.26
C MET A 26 10.60 -1.29 -12.47
N ARG A 27 11.82 -1.84 -12.38
CA ARG A 27 13.04 -1.23 -12.92
C ARG A 27 13.23 -1.70 -14.34
N SER A 28 12.82 -0.87 -15.30
CA SER A 28 12.82 -1.22 -16.73
C SER A 28 14.19 -1.62 -17.26
N VAL A 29 15.26 -0.99 -16.77
CA VAL A 29 16.65 -1.25 -17.21
C VAL A 29 17.11 -2.66 -16.82
N GLU A 30 16.79 -3.09 -15.60
CA GLU A 30 17.23 -4.36 -15.03
C GLU A 30 16.21 -5.49 -15.25
N ARG A 31 15.02 -5.16 -15.77
CA ARG A 31 13.84 -6.05 -15.80
C ARG A 31 13.56 -6.68 -14.43
N ALA A 32 13.85 -5.93 -13.38
CA ALA A 32 13.63 -6.30 -12.01
C ALA A 32 12.31 -5.73 -11.50
N PHE A 33 11.66 -6.46 -10.60
CA PHE A 33 10.37 -6.11 -10.04
C PHE A 33 10.48 -6.13 -8.52
N ARG A 34 9.76 -5.26 -7.82
CA ARG A 34 9.57 -5.36 -6.38
C ARG A 34 8.11 -5.15 -6.02
N VAL A 35 7.75 -5.59 -4.82
CA VAL A 35 6.44 -5.31 -4.23
C VAL A 35 6.58 -4.10 -3.34
N ALA A 36 5.60 -3.21 -3.46
CA ALA A 36 5.47 -2.05 -2.61
C ALA A 36 4.15 -2.16 -1.83
N LEU A 37 4.23 -1.74 -0.58
CA LEU A 37 3.21 -2.01 0.42
C LEU A 37 2.97 -0.74 1.23
N LEU A 38 1.78 -0.18 1.12
CA LEU A 38 1.34 0.96 1.92
C LEU A 38 0.43 0.47 3.02
N VAL A 39 0.85 0.66 4.27
CA VAL A 39 0.19 0.09 5.43
C VAL A 39 -0.21 1.21 6.38
N PRO A 40 -1.45 1.26 6.88
CA PRO A 40 -1.80 2.15 7.97
C PRO A 40 -0.89 1.95 9.20
N GLN A 41 -0.56 3.05 9.88
CA GLN A 41 0.35 3.03 11.04
C GLN A 41 -0.11 2.04 12.13
N GLY A 42 0.86 1.34 12.71
CA GLY A 42 0.64 0.42 13.82
C GLY A 42 0.13 -0.96 13.43
N MET A 43 0.03 -1.27 12.13
CA MET A 43 -0.23 -2.64 11.67
C MET A 43 1.04 -3.47 11.52
N GLU A 44 0.88 -4.79 11.61
CA GLU A 44 1.97 -5.73 11.37
C GLU A 44 2.39 -5.74 9.89
N ILE A 45 3.68 -5.98 9.68
CA ILE A 45 4.33 -5.99 8.38
C ILE A 45 4.89 -7.40 8.14
N PRO A 46 4.76 -7.97 6.92
CA PRO A 46 5.42 -9.23 6.60
C PRO A 46 6.94 -9.11 6.71
N GLU A 47 7.62 -10.18 7.14
CA GLU A 47 9.06 -10.15 7.48
C GLU A 47 9.97 -9.70 6.32
N ASP A 48 9.61 -10.02 5.08
CA ASP A 48 10.41 -9.73 3.88
C ASP A 48 10.28 -8.28 3.38
N PHE A 49 9.64 -7.40 4.16
CA PHE A 49 9.40 -6.00 3.78
C PHE A 49 10.18 -5.05 4.69
N SER A 50 10.98 -4.21 4.06
CA SER A 50 11.73 -3.15 4.73
C SER A 50 11.02 -1.82 4.57
N ARG A 51 11.03 -1.00 5.64
CA ARG A 51 10.51 0.35 5.59
C ARG A 51 11.26 1.16 4.54
N SER A 52 10.54 1.87 3.69
CA SER A 52 11.13 2.73 2.66
C SER A 52 11.80 3.96 3.28
N ASP A 53 12.92 4.41 2.71
CA ASP A 53 13.50 5.72 3.04
C ASP A 53 12.62 6.88 2.53
N ILE A 54 11.85 6.63 1.46
CA ILE A 54 10.87 7.55 0.90
C ILE A 54 9.51 7.21 1.50
N GLN A 55 8.89 8.13 2.25
CA GLN A 55 7.58 7.92 2.82
C GLN A 55 6.49 8.62 2.00
N ASN A 56 5.28 8.09 2.05
CA ASN A 56 4.13 8.72 1.43
C ASN A 56 3.76 10.00 2.22
N GLU A 57 3.25 11.02 1.55
CA GLU A 57 2.79 12.27 2.18
C GLU A 57 1.55 12.07 3.08
N LEU A 58 0.94 10.88 3.04
CA LEU A 58 -0.18 10.50 3.89
C LEU A 58 0.29 10.22 5.34
N PRO A 59 -0.11 11.05 6.33
CA PRO A 59 0.38 10.94 7.71
C PRO A 59 -0.08 9.67 8.44
N GLU A 60 -1.12 8.99 7.95
CA GLU A 60 -1.69 7.78 8.56
C GLU A 60 -1.17 6.47 7.96
N LYS A 61 -0.34 6.51 6.91
CA LYS A 61 0.20 5.32 6.24
C LYS A 61 1.72 5.35 6.14
N GLU A 62 2.32 4.18 6.15
CA GLU A 62 3.76 3.95 6.03
C GLU A 62 4.06 3.09 4.81
N LEU A 63 5.12 3.43 4.09
CA LEU A 63 5.54 2.73 2.87
C LEU A 63 6.65 1.72 3.16
N TYR A 64 6.48 0.52 2.65
CA TYR A 64 7.41 -0.60 2.74
C TYR A 64 7.68 -1.20 1.35
N PHE A 65 8.87 -1.76 1.19
CA PHE A 65 9.30 -2.43 -0.04
C PHE A 65 9.87 -3.81 0.26
N SER A 66 9.58 -4.75 -0.62
CA SER A 66 10.37 -5.98 -0.71
C SER A 66 11.74 -5.71 -1.33
N GLU A 67 12.60 -6.73 -1.33
CA GLU A 67 13.76 -6.76 -2.22
C GLU A 67 13.35 -6.73 -3.71
N TRP A 68 14.33 -6.46 -4.57
CA TRP A 68 14.16 -6.54 -6.02
C TRP A 68 14.32 -7.99 -6.50
N PHE A 69 13.29 -8.48 -7.18
CA PHE A 69 13.25 -9.81 -7.76
C PHE A 69 13.62 -9.78 -9.26
N PRO A 70 14.36 -10.79 -9.75
CA PRO A 70 14.57 -10.98 -11.18
C PRO A 70 13.29 -11.52 -11.83
N GLY A 71 12.61 -10.67 -12.60
CA GLY A 71 11.39 -11.04 -13.31
C GLY A 71 10.11 -11.03 -12.47
N ILE A 72 8.98 -10.96 -13.18
CA ILE A 72 7.66 -10.72 -12.57
C ILE A 72 7.11 -11.92 -11.78
N ALA A 73 7.56 -13.14 -12.06
CA ALA A 73 7.05 -14.34 -11.40
C ALA A 73 7.39 -14.33 -9.90
N ALA A 74 8.66 -14.16 -9.56
CA ALA A 74 9.11 -14.10 -8.17
C ALA A 74 8.47 -12.92 -7.41
N ALA A 75 8.34 -11.76 -8.04
CA ALA A 75 7.65 -10.61 -7.42
C ALA A 75 6.15 -10.89 -7.18
N LYS A 76 5.48 -11.64 -8.06
CA LYS A 76 4.09 -12.07 -7.85
C LYS A 76 3.97 -13.05 -6.69
N ASP A 77 4.93 -13.95 -6.52
CA ASP A 77 4.92 -14.90 -5.40
C ASP A 77 5.07 -14.15 -4.07
N ALA A 78 5.98 -13.18 -3.99
CA ALA A 78 6.11 -12.30 -2.83
C ALA A 78 4.83 -11.48 -2.58
N MET A 79 4.21 -10.96 -3.64
CA MET A 79 2.96 -10.20 -3.54
C MET A 79 1.79 -11.06 -3.05
N ASN A 80 1.69 -12.32 -3.50
CA ASN A 80 0.70 -13.29 -3.04
C ASN A 80 0.95 -13.67 -1.57
N GLY A 81 2.20 -13.78 -1.14
CA GLY A 81 2.58 -13.99 0.25
C GLY A 81 2.10 -12.85 1.15
N ALA A 82 2.36 -11.60 0.75
CA ALA A 82 1.88 -10.43 1.48
C ALA A 82 0.35 -10.34 1.50
N ALA A 83 -0.33 -10.64 0.39
CA ALA A 83 -1.79 -10.70 0.35
C ALA A 83 -2.36 -11.77 1.30
N SER A 84 -1.73 -12.95 1.36
CA SER A 84 -2.12 -14.04 2.27
C SER A 84 -1.91 -13.63 3.74
N PHE A 85 -0.78 -12.98 4.05
CA PHE A 85 -0.47 -12.46 5.38
C PHE A 85 -1.58 -11.54 5.93
N TYR A 86 -2.10 -10.64 5.09
CA TYR A 86 -3.19 -9.73 5.47
C TYR A 86 -4.56 -10.41 5.48
N ASN A 87 -4.81 -11.32 4.54
CA ASN A 87 -6.05 -12.09 4.48
C ASN A 87 -6.25 -12.94 5.74
N ASP A 88 -5.19 -13.62 6.20
CA ASP A 88 -5.22 -14.46 7.41
C ASP A 88 -5.52 -13.63 8.68
N ARG A 89 -5.25 -12.32 8.64
CA ARG A 89 -5.51 -11.36 9.71
C ARG A 89 -6.81 -10.59 9.52
N SER A 90 -7.63 -10.95 8.53
CA SER A 90 -8.87 -10.24 8.17
C SER A 90 -8.65 -8.74 7.88
N VAL A 91 -7.45 -8.35 7.45
CA VAL A 91 -7.12 -6.98 7.06
C VAL A 91 -7.56 -6.76 5.62
N GLN A 92 -8.28 -5.68 5.36
CA GLN A 92 -8.65 -5.30 3.99
C GLN A 92 -7.42 -4.83 3.23
N PHE A 93 -7.29 -5.27 1.98
CA PHE A 93 -6.23 -4.77 1.11
C PHE A 93 -6.72 -4.53 -0.32
N LEU A 94 -6.16 -3.50 -0.96
CA LEU A 94 -6.31 -3.24 -2.37
C LEU A 94 -5.12 -3.81 -3.12
N PHE A 95 -5.42 -4.61 -4.14
CA PHE A 95 -4.42 -5.30 -4.95
C PHE A 95 -4.32 -4.63 -6.33
N PHE A 96 -3.27 -3.84 -6.54
CA PHE A 96 -3.03 -3.17 -7.80
C PHE A 96 -2.04 -3.97 -8.64
N ARG A 97 -2.48 -4.42 -9.82
CA ARG A 97 -1.63 -5.07 -10.84
C ARG A 97 -0.99 -4.07 -11.81
N GLU A 98 -0.93 -2.80 -11.43
CA GLU A 98 -0.30 -1.78 -12.26
C GLU A 98 1.21 -1.86 -12.08
N ILE A 99 1.93 -2.04 -13.17
CA ILE A 99 3.40 -1.97 -13.18
C ILE A 99 3.76 -0.51 -13.47
N ARG A 100 4.21 0.22 -12.46
CA ARG A 100 4.69 1.59 -12.68
C ARG A 100 6.15 1.54 -13.15
N PRO A 101 6.47 2.09 -14.34
CA PRO A 101 7.85 2.33 -14.70
C PRO A 101 8.42 3.36 -13.72
N MET A 102 9.63 3.14 -13.19
CA MET A 102 10.30 4.23 -12.47
C MET A 102 10.45 5.44 -13.40
N THR A 103 9.86 6.57 -13.01
CA THR A 103 10.09 7.85 -13.68
C THR A 103 11.56 8.22 -13.47
N GLN A 104 12.31 8.47 -14.54
CA GLN A 104 13.77 8.69 -14.53
C GLN A 104 14.28 9.86 -13.67
N SER A 105 13.41 10.58 -12.96
CA SER A 105 13.71 11.79 -12.19
C SER A 105 14.32 11.56 -10.80
N GLU A 106 14.48 10.32 -10.33
CA GLU A 106 15.08 10.01 -9.01
C GLU A 106 16.49 9.38 -9.11
N ARG A 107 17.33 9.92 -10.00
CA ARG A 107 18.78 9.70 -9.95
C ARG A 107 19.43 10.93 -9.34
N VAL A 108 19.67 10.90 -8.02
CA VAL A 108 20.70 11.71 -7.37
C VAL A 108 21.95 10.84 -7.24
#